data_AF-A0A3C0FMC7-F1
#
_entry.id   AF-A0A3C0FMC7-F1
#
_cell.length_a   1.000
_cell.length_b   1.000
_cell.length_c   1.000
_cell.angle_alpha   90.00
_cell.angle_beta   90.00
_cell.angle_gamma   90.00
#
_symmetry.space_group_name_H-M   'P 1'
#
loop_
_entity.id
_entity.type
_entity.pdbx_description
1 polymer ?
#
loop_
_entity_poly.entity_id
_entity_poly.type
_entity_poly.pdbx_seq_one_letter_code
_entity_poly.pdbx_strand_id
1 'polypeptide(L)' 'MSTAPSEQKPVRHPEKQKRPDRPSGRKPSWIRVKAPTSKGYQETRELARGLNLHTVCEEAACPN' A
#
# COMPACT_ATOMS: atom_id res chain seq x y z
N MET A 1 19.95 -3.87 -27.07
CA MET A 1 19.57 -5.20 -26.56
C MET A 1 18.59 -4.99 -25.43
N SER A 2 17.30 -5.19 -25.67
CA SER A 2 16.24 -4.91 -24.70
C SER A 2 16.16 -6.06 -23.70
N THR A 3 16.62 -5.87 -22.47
CA THR A 3 16.43 -6.84 -21.39
C THR A 3 14.96 -6.81 -20.96
N ALA A 4 14.26 -7.93 -21.14
CA ALA A 4 12.91 -8.13 -20.63
C ALA A 4 12.87 -7.95 -19.10
N PRO A 5 11.79 -7.41 -18.52
CA PRO A 5 11.65 -7.33 -17.07
C PRO A 5 11.57 -8.75 -16.49
N SER A 6 12.45 -9.06 -15.54
CA SER A 6 12.46 -10.35 -14.84
C SER A 6 11.15 -10.56 -14.08
N GLU A 7 10.47 -11.67 -14.34
CA GLU A 7 9.25 -12.08 -13.64
C GLU A 7 9.59 -12.58 -12.23
N GLN A 8 9.72 -11.65 -11.28
CA GLN A 8 10.00 -11.99 -9.89
C GLN A 8 8.72 -12.46 -9.21
N LYS A 9 8.70 -13.75 -8.83
CA LYS A 9 7.60 -14.33 -8.06
C LYS A 9 7.45 -13.56 -6.74
N PRO A 10 6.24 -13.07 -6.41
CA PRO A 10 6.04 -12.28 -5.19
C PRO A 10 6.43 -13.08 -3.96
N VAL A 11 7.24 -12.48 -3.09
CA VAL A 11 7.66 -13.08 -1.83
C VAL A 11 6.41 -13.35 -0.99
N ARG A 12 6.20 -14.61 -0.62
CA ARG A 12 5.08 -15.02 0.24
C ARG A 12 5.56 -15.29 1.65
N HIS A 13 4.69 -15.01 2.62
CA HIS A 13 4.90 -15.49 3.99
C HIS A 13 5.09 -17.01 4.01
N PRO A 14 6.05 -17.53 4.81
CA PRO A 14 6.42 -18.95 4.83
C PRO A 14 5.23 -19.91 4.98
N GLU A 15 4.30 -19.61 5.89
CA GLU A 15 3.09 -20.41 6.14
C GLU A 15 2.17 -20.54 4.91
N LYS A 16 2.21 -19.57 3.99
CA LYS A 16 1.29 -19.48 2.83
C LYS A 16 1.93 -19.96 1.52
N GLN A 17 3.20 -20.35 1.51
CA GLN A 17 3.92 -20.73 0.29
C GLN A 17 3.30 -21.92 -0.45
N LYS A 18 2.75 -22.89 0.28
CA LYS A 18 2.16 -24.12 -0.28
C LYS A 18 0.67 -23.98 -0.64
N ARG A 19 0.03 -22.85 -0.31
CA ARG A 19 -1.41 -22.66 -0.56
C ARG A 19 -1.63 -22.17 -2.00
N PRO A 20 -2.68 -22.63 -2.68
CA PRO A 20 -2.99 -22.16 -4.04
C PRO A 20 -3.35 -20.66 -4.03
N ASP A 21 -3.19 -20.03 -5.19
CA ASP A 21 -3.47 -18.61 -5.37
C ASP A 21 -4.95 -18.32 -5.26
N ARG A 22 -5.27 -17.28 -4.48
CA ARG A 22 -6.62 -16.77 -4.31
C ARG A 22 -6.62 -15.32 -4.75
N PRO A 23 -7.12 -15.00 -5.96
CA PRO A 23 -7.15 -13.62 -6.42
C PRO A 23 -7.98 -12.78 -5.45
N SER A 24 -7.52 -11.56 -5.17
CA SER A 24 -8.25 -10.65 -4.31
C SER A 24 -9.57 -10.26 -4.96
N GLY A 25 -10.68 -10.58 -4.30
CA GLY A 25 -12.01 -10.15 -4.73
C GLY A 25 -12.20 -8.63 -4.62
N ARG A 26 -13.28 -8.11 -5.19
CA ARG A 26 -13.63 -6.68 -5.01
C ARG A 26 -14.01 -6.43 -3.56
N LYS A 27 -13.40 -5.41 -2.95
CA LYS A 27 -13.78 -4.93 -1.62
C LYS A 27 -15.25 -4.47 -1.62
N PRO A 28 -16.08 -4.82 -0.61
CA PRO A 28 -17.45 -4.33 -0.47
C PRO A 28 -17.54 -2.79 -0.45
N SER A 29 -18.72 -2.22 -0.68
CA SER A 29 -18.90 -0.76 -0.68
C SER A 29 -18.63 -0.13 0.69
N TRP A 30 -19.05 -0.78 1.77
CA TRP A 30 -18.98 -0.23 3.13
C TRP A 30 -17.55 -0.10 3.69
N ILE A 31 -16.57 -0.83 3.17
CA ILE A 31 -15.17 -0.76 3.63
C ILE A 31 -14.32 0.24 2.83
N ARG A 32 -14.88 0.85 1.79
CA ARG A 32 -14.18 1.82 0.95
C ARG A 32 -14.38 3.22 1.50
N VAL A 33 -13.30 3.97 1.56
CA VAL A 33 -13.29 5.38 1.97
C VAL A 33 -12.70 6.23 0.86
N LYS A 34 -13.01 7.52 0.87
CA LYS A 34 -12.46 8.49 -0.08
C LYS A 34 -11.06 8.89 0.38
N ALA A 35 -10.18 9.19 -0.58
CA ALA A 35 -8.87 9.73 -0.26
C ALA A 35 -9.00 11.04 0.55
N PRO A 36 -8.12 11.28 1.53
CA PRO A 36 -8.16 12.49 2.33
C PRO A 36 -7.83 13.72 1.47
N THR A 37 -8.73 14.71 1.48
CA THR A 37 -8.56 16.00 0.78
C THR A 37 -8.53 17.19 1.75
N SER A 38 -8.50 16.94 3.06
CA SER A 38 -8.55 17.99 4.06
C SER A 38 -7.24 18.78 4.10
N LYS A 39 -7.33 20.05 4.54
CA LYS A 39 -6.16 20.91 4.72
C LYS A 39 -5.22 20.36 5.80
N GLY A 40 -5.77 19.93 6.95
CA GLY A 40 -4.97 19.40 8.06
C GLY A 40 -4.19 18.13 7.70
N TYR A 41 -4.73 17.26 6.82
CA TYR A 41 -3.97 16.13 6.29
C TYR A 41 -2.77 16.59 5.46
N GLN A 42 -2.96 17.57 4.58
CA GLN A 42 -1.88 18.10 3.73
C GLN A 42 -0.77 18.73 4.58
N GLU A 43 -1.13 19.57 5.55
CA GLU A 43 -0.17 20.20 6.48
C GLU A 43 0.63 19.13 7.26
N THR A 44 -0.04 18.10 7.77
CA THR A 44 0.62 17.01 8.51
C THR A 44 1.56 16.21 7.61
N ARG A 45 1.14 15.92 6.38
CA ARG A 45 1.94 15.17 5.40
C ARG A 45 3.19 15.96 4.98
N GLU A 46 3.04 17.25 4.74
CA GLU A 46 4.15 18.14 4.40
C GLU A 46 5.15 18.26 5.54
N LEU A 47 4.66 18.40 6.78
CA LEU A 47 5.50 18.42 7.98
C LEU A 47 6.32 17.13 8.14
N ALA A 48 5.67 15.96 8.05
CA ALA A 48 6.35 14.67 8.21
C ALA A 48 7.46 14.48 7.17
N ARG A 49 7.19 14.86 5.91
CA ARG A 49 8.17 14.80 4.81
C ARG A 49 9.29 15.82 4.97
N GLY A 50 8.98 17.04 5.40
CA GLY A 50 9.97 18.08 5.68
C GLY A 50 10.95 17.68 6.78
N LEU A 51 10.50 16.86 7.74
CA LEU A 51 11.33 16.30 8.81
C LEU A 51 11.99 14.95 8.44
N ASN A 52 11.78 14.47 7.20
CA ASN A 52 12.27 13.19 6.73
C ASN A 52 11.87 12.00 7.63
N LEU A 53 10.62 12.00 8.10
CA LEU A 53 10.06 10.95 8.96
C LEU A 53 9.25 9.94 8.15
N HIS A 54 9.33 8.68 8.56
CA HIS A 54 8.48 7.61 8.06
C HIS A 54 7.28 7.40 8.99
N THR A 55 6.10 7.20 8.42
CA THR A 55 4.89 6.94 9.20
C THR A 55 4.20 5.67 8.73
N VAL A 56 3.61 4.93 9.68
CA VAL A 56 2.79 3.75 9.35
C VAL A 56 1.60 4.12 8.45
N CYS A 57 1.10 5.36 8.55
CA CYS A 57 0.03 5.87 7.71
C CYS A 57 0.39 5.81 6.22
N GLU A 58 1.60 6.27 5.85
CA GLU A 58 2.07 6.26 4.46
C GLU A 58 2.64 4.88 4.05
N GLU A 59 3.47 4.26 4.89
CA GLU A 59 4.16 3.00 4.55
C GLU A 59 3.20 1.82 4.38
N ALA A 60 2.16 1.75 5.20
CA ALA A 60 1.16 0.68 5.12
C ALA A 60 0.03 0.98 4.11
N ALA A 61 0.05 2.16 3.48
CA ALA A 61 -1.06 2.68 2.69
C ALA A 61 -2.41 2.55 3.45
N CYS A 62 -2.41 3.00 4.72
CA CYS A 62 -3.57 2.94 5.58
C CYS A 62 -4.73 3.72 4.92
N PRO A 63 -5.94 3.16 4.79
CA PRO A 63 -7.04 3.85 4.12
C PRO A 63 -7.64 5.00 4.93
N ASN A 64 -7.30 5.11 6.22
CA ASN A 64 -7.89 6.09 7.15
C ASN A 64 -7.13 7.42 7.15
#